data_AF-A0A537A517-F1
#
_entry.id   AF-A0A537A517-F1
#
_cell.length_a   1.000
_cell.length_b   1.000
_cell.length_c   1.000
_cell.angle_alpha   90.00
_cell.angle_beta   90.00
_cell.angle_gamma   90.00
#
_symmetry.space_group_name_H-M   'P 1'
#
loop_
_entity.id
_entity.type
_entity.pdbx_description
1 polymer ?
#
loop_
_entity_poly.entity_id
_entity_poly.type
_entity_poly.pdbx_seq_one_letter_code
_entity_poly.pdbx_strand_id
1 'polypeptide(L)'
;MHVANLARAAFWLALLLIVLVQVFGGRSVDKQRGALLGQFEEARKSRVIAMIHRQESASILGVPVAASISIDDSEAVLRAIRLTPPEQPIDVILHTPGGLVLAAEQIAKALVEHKGKVTVFVPHYAMSGGTLIALAADEIVMD
;
A
#
# COMPACT_ATOMS: atom_id res chain seq x y z
N MET A 1 7.65 28.14 43.54
CA MET A 1 6.37 27.73 42.92
C MET A 1 6.20 28.18 41.46
N HIS A 2 6.58 29.41 41.07
CA HIS A 2 6.40 29.88 39.68
C HIS A 2 7.24 29.12 38.63
N VAL A 3 8.48 28.76 38.94
CA VAL A 3 9.36 28.04 38.00
C VAL A 3 8.82 26.65 37.64
N ALA A 4 8.28 25.92 38.62
CA ALA A 4 7.70 24.59 38.42
C ALA A 4 6.43 24.63 37.54
N ASN A 5 5.59 25.65 37.73
CA ASN A 5 4.39 25.84 36.91
C ASN A 5 4.76 26.20 35.46
N LEU A 6 5.80 27.03 35.27
CA LEU A 6 6.31 27.39 33.94
C LEU A 6 6.88 26.17 33.21
N ALA A 7 7.66 25.34 33.91
CA ALA A 7 8.22 24.10 33.36
C ALA A 7 7.12 23.10 32.97
N ARG A 8 6.08 22.95 33.81
CA ARG A 8 4.92 22.10 33.50
C ARG A 8 4.17 22.61 32.28
N ALA A 9 3.92 23.91 32.16
CA ALA A 9 3.25 24.50 31.00
C ALA A 9 4.06 24.29 29.71
N ALA A 10 5.38 24.53 29.75
CA ALA A 10 6.27 24.31 28.62
C ALA A 10 6.29 22.84 28.17
N PHE A 11 6.31 21.90 29.12
CA PHE A 11 6.24 20.47 28.82
C PHE A 11 4.94 20.10 28.10
N TRP A 12 3.78 20.51 28.62
CA TRP A 12 2.49 20.23 27.98
C TRP A 12 2.34 20.92 26.62
N LEU A 13 2.89 22.13 26.47
CA LEU A 13 2.88 22.85 25.19
C LEU A 13 3.75 22.15 24.14
N ALA A 14 4.95 21.70 24.52
CA ALA A 14 5.82 20.93 23.65
C ALA A 14 5.18 19.59 23.26
N LEU A 15 4.55 18.89 24.21
CA LEU A 15 3.83 17.64 23.94
C LEU A 15 2.66 17.87 22.96
N LEU A 16 1.87 18.94 23.17
CA LEU A 16 0.77 19.31 22.28
C LEU A 16 1.30 19.62 20.87
N LEU A 17 2.41 20.35 20.76
CA LEU A 17 3.02 20.69 19.48
C LEU A 17 3.54 19.45 18.74
N ILE A 18 4.16 18.50 19.44
CA ILE A 18 4.59 17.22 18.87
C ILE A 18 3.39 16.44 18.34
N VAL A 19 2.31 16.31 19.11
CA VAL A 19 1.08 15.63 18.68
C VAL A 19 0.48 16.31 17.45
N LEU A 20 0.42 17.65 17.42
CA LEU A 20 -0.09 18.40 16.27
C LEU A 20 0.75 18.15 15.01
N VAL A 21 2.08 18.23 15.11
CA VAL A 21 2.97 17.97 13.96
C VAL A 21 2.78 16.55 13.43
N GLN A 22 2.63 15.55 14.32
CA GLN A 22 2.41 14.16 13.92
C GLN A 22 1.05 13.96 13.21
N VAL A 23 -0.02 14.58 13.71
CA VAL A 23 -1.37 14.44 13.14
C VAL A 23 -1.49 15.12 11.77
N PHE A 24 -0.80 16.24 11.56
CA PHE A 24 -0.93 17.04 10.34
C PHE A 24 0.18 16.82 9.30
N GLY A 25 1.36 16.34 9.70
CA GLY A 25 2.53 16.22 8.82
C GLY A 25 2.40 15.19 7.69
N GLY A 26 1.68 14.08 7.90
CA GLY A 26 1.62 12.97 6.94
C GLY A 26 0.64 13.13 5.78
N ARG A 27 -0.34 14.03 5.88
CA ARG A 27 -1.53 14.03 4.99
C ARG A 27 -1.27 14.50 3.55
N SER A 28 -0.13 15.11 3.26
CA SER A 28 0.17 15.65 1.92
C SER A 28 0.57 14.55 0.92
N VAL A 29 1.32 13.54 1.38
CA VAL A 29 1.92 12.53 0.50
C VAL A 29 0.87 11.56 -0.05
N ASP A 30 -0.08 11.11 0.79
CA ASP A 30 -1.12 10.18 0.34
C ASP A 30 -2.07 10.81 -0.68
N LYS A 31 -2.33 12.11 -0.57
CA LYS A 31 -3.11 12.86 -1.58
C LYS A 31 -2.39 12.90 -2.92
N GLN A 32 -1.09 13.17 -2.91
CA GLN A 32 -0.28 13.17 -4.12
C GLN A 32 -0.24 11.76 -4.75
N ARG A 33 -0.06 10.72 -3.93
CA ARG A 33 -0.10 9.32 -4.40
C ARG A 33 -1.45 8.99 -5.04
N GLY A 34 -2.56 9.35 -4.40
CA GLY A 34 -3.90 9.13 -4.94
C GLY A 34 -4.12 9.85 -6.28
N ALA A 35 -3.64 11.08 -6.41
CA ALA A 35 -3.71 11.83 -7.67
C ALA A 35 -2.92 11.16 -8.79
N LEU A 36 -1.70 10.67 -8.51
CA LEU A 36 -0.89 9.95 -9.50
C LEU A 36 -1.52 8.62 -9.93
N LEU A 37 -2.07 7.86 -8.98
CA LEU A 37 -2.79 6.63 -9.30
C LEU A 37 -4.03 6.92 -10.16
N GLY A 38 -4.78 7.99 -9.84
CA GLY A 38 -5.93 8.41 -10.65
C GLY A 38 -5.53 8.79 -12.09
N GLN A 39 -4.44 9.53 -12.27
CA GLN A 39 -3.92 9.84 -13.61
C GLN A 39 -3.51 8.58 -14.37
N PHE A 40 -2.93 7.59 -13.68
CA PHE A 40 -2.56 6.32 -14.28
C PHE A 40 -3.81 5.49 -14.67
N GLU A 41 -4.83 5.44 -13.81
CA GLU A 41 -6.14 4.83 -14.10
C GLU A 41 -6.79 5.46 -15.35
N GLU A 42 -6.80 6.79 -15.44
CA GLU A 42 -7.36 7.51 -16.60
C GLU A 42 -6.60 7.22 -17.89
N ALA A 43 -5.26 7.23 -17.84
CA ALA A 43 -4.42 7.00 -19.02
C ALA A 43 -4.56 5.57 -19.57
N ARG A 44 -4.68 4.59 -18.68
CA ARG A 44 -4.79 3.16 -19.03
C ARG A 44 -6.23 2.69 -19.20
N LYS A 45 -7.21 3.48 -18.75
CA LYS A 45 -8.63 3.09 -18.63
C LYS A 45 -8.80 1.80 -17.84
N SER A 46 -7.99 1.63 -16.81
CA SER A 46 -7.93 0.45 -15.96
C SER A 46 -8.24 0.82 -14.51
N ARG A 47 -8.57 -0.18 -13.71
CA ARG A 47 -8.49 -0.07 -12.26
C ARG A 47 -7.04 -0.26 -11.85
N VAL A 48 -6.51 0.60 -10.98
CA VAL A 48 -5.13 0.48 -10.50
C VAL A 48 -5.12 0.06 -9.03
N ILE A 49 -4.39 -1.01 -8.74
CA ILE A 49 -4.20 -1.55 -7.40
C ILE A 49 -2.71 -1.52 -7.07
N ALA A 50 -2.32 -0.70 -6.09
CA ALA A 50 -0.92 -0.60 -5.66
C ALA A 50 -0.66 -1.45 -4.41
N MET A 51 0.17 -2.49 -4.56
CA MET A 51 0.71 -3.33 -3.49
C MET A 51 2.20 -3.04 -3.34
N ILE A 52 2.53 -2.04 -2.52
CA ILE A 52 3.91 -1.59 -2.32
C ILE A 52 4.29 -1.76 -0.85
N HIS A 53 5.04 -2.82 -0.56
CA HIS A 53 5.60 -3.10 0.75
C HIS A 53 7.00 -2.48 0.82
N ARG A 54 7.08 -1.20 1.24
CA ARG A 54 8.36 -0.53 1.48
C ARG A 54 9.09 -1.22 2.64
N GLN A 55 10.37 -1.53 2.40
CA GLN A 55 11.33 -1.95 3.44
C GLN A 55 11.89 -0.75 4.24
N GLU A 56 11.30 0.44 4.10
CA GLU A 56 11.69 1.58 4.93
C GLU A 56 11.10 1.46 6.33
N SER A 57 11.96 1.75 7.30
CA SER A 57 11.76 1.53 8.72
C SER A 57 10.57 2.32 9.27
N ALA A 58 9.37 1.75 9.20
CA ALA A 58 8.38 1.99 10.24
C ALA A 58 8.99 1.41 11.53
N SER A 59 9.80 2.23 12.19
CA SER A 59 10.43 1.87 13.45
C SER A 59 9.50 2.32 14.56
N ILE A 60 8.94 1.33 15.26
CA ILE A 60 8.41 1.57 16.60
C ILE A 60 9.63 1.37 17.51
N LEU A 61 10.12 2.44 18.13
CA LEU A 61 11.26 2.39 19.07
C LEU A 61 12.57 1.83 18.49
N GLY A 62 12.81 1.96 17.18
CA GLY A 62 14.06 1.51 16.54
C GLY A 62 14.05 0.04 16.08
N VAL A 63 12.94 -0.70 16.23
CA VAL A 63 12.80 -2.06 15.72
C VAL A 63 12.17 -2.02 14.32
N PRO A 64 12.79 -2.61 13.29
CA PRO A 64 12.23 -2.63 11.93
C PRO A 64 10.97 -3.49 11.89
N VAL A 65 9.84 -2.91 11.47
CA VAL A 65 8.63 -3.68 11.10
C VAL A 65 8.65 -3.83 9.58
N ALA A 66 8.97 -5.02 9.09
CA ALA A 66 8.92 -5.32 7.66
C ALA A 66 7.46 -5.41 7.21
N ALA A 67 7.09 -4.63 6.20
CA ALA A 67 5.81 -4.78 5.53
C ALA A 67 5.82 -6.04 4.64
N SER A 68 4.79 -6.86 4.73
CA SER A 68 4.63 -8.10 3.95
C SER A 68 3.15 -8.32 3.62
N ILE A 69 2.86 -9.16 2.63
CA ILE A 69 1.49 -9.52 2.25
C ILE A 69 0.76 -10.10 3.47
N SER A 70 -0.29 -9.41 3.91
CA SER A 70 -1.11 -9.75 5.08
C SER A 70 -2.57 -10.07 4.69
N ILE A 71 -3.38 -10.50 5.65
CA ILE A 71 -4.83 -10.71 5.44
C ILE A 71 -5.53 -9.37 5.18
N ASP A 72 -5.14 -8.30 5.86
CA ASP A 72 -5.75 -6.97 5.65
C ASP A 72 -5.47 -6.45 4.22
N ASP A 73 -4.27 -6.73 3.70
CA ASP A 73 -3.94 -6.44 2.31
C ASP A 73 -4.84 -7.23 1.35
N SER A 74 -5.06 -8.53 1.60
CA SER A 74 -5.92 -9.34 0.74
C SER A 74 -7.36 -8.86 0.78
N GLU A 75 -7.92 -8.51 1.93
CA GLU A 75 -9.29 -7.97 2.00
C GLU A 75 -9.45 -6.67 1.19
N ALA A 76 -8.47 -5.75 1.30
CA ALA A 76 -8.49 -4.50 0.55
C ALA A 76 -8.39 -4.72 -0.97
N VAL A 77 -7.47 -5.60 -1.40
CA VAL A 77 -7.25 -5.94 -2.81
C VAL A 77 -8.45 -6.71 -3.38
N LEU A 78 -8.94 -7.72 -2.68
CA LEU A 78 -10.12 -8.51 -3.09
C LEU A 78 -11.36 -7.62 -3.23
N ARG A 79 -11.55 -6.65 -2.33
CA ARG A 79 -12.62 -5.67 -2.44
C ARG A 79 -12.44 -4.77 -3.67
N ALA A 80 -11.23 -4.32 -3.96
CA ALA A 80 -10.96 -3.52 -5.15
C ALA A 80 -11.25 -4.30 -6.44
N ILE A 81 -10.86 -5.57 -6.52
CA ILE A 81 -11.17 -6.46 -7.65
C ILE A 81 -12.69 -6.62 -7.79
N ARG A 82 -13.40 -6.96 -6.70
CA ARG A 82 -14.86 -7.16 -6.71
C ARG A 82 -15.66 -5.92 -7.10
N LEU A 83 -15.19 -4.73 -6.74
CA LEU A 83 -15.83 -3.46 -7.10
C LEU A 83 -15.49 -3.01 -8.53
N THR A 84 -14.52 -3.66 -9.18
CA THR A 84 -14.16 -3.37 -10.56
C THR A 84 -15.14 -4.04 -11.51
N PRO A 85 -15.73 -3.31 -12.48
CA PRO A 85 -16.55 -3.91 -13.51
C PRO A 85 -15.83 -5.09 -14.20
N PRO A 86 -16.50 -6.23 -14.47
CA PRO A 86 -15.84 -7.44 -14.92
C PRO A 86 -14.94 -7.27 -16.15
N GLU A 87 -15.34 -6.45 -17.12
CA GLU A 87 -14.61 -6.23 -18.38
C GLU A 87 -13.56 -5.11 -18.30
N GLN A 88 -13.55 -4.32 -17.20
CA GLN A 88 -12.58 -3.24 -17.03
C GLN A 88 -11.21 -3.85 -16.69
N PRO A 89 -10.11 -3.50 -17.41
CA PRO A 89 -8.78 -4.00 -17.10
C PRO A 89 -8.32 -3.65 -15.68
N ILE A 90 -7.46 -4.49 -15.10
CA ILE A 90 -6.82 -4.24 -13.82
C ILE A 90 -5.31 -4.14 -14.03
N ASP A 91 -4.73 -3.04 -13.56
CA ASP A 91 -3.29 -2.84 -13.48
C ASP A 91 -2.85 -2.94 -12.01
N VAL A 92 -2.02 -3.93 -11.68
CA VAL A 92 -1.48 -4.12 -10.33
C VAL A 92 -0.04 -3.64 -10.30
N ILE A 93 0.29 -2.68 -9.42
CA ILE A 93 1.68 -2.28 -9.16
C ILE A 93 2.17 -3.10 -7.97
N LEU A 94 3.13 -3.99 -8.19
CA LEU A 94 3.53 -5.02 -7.23
C LEU A 94 5.01 -4.90 -6.85
N HIS A 95 5.26 -4.45 -5.63
CA HIS A 95 6.60 -4.38 -5.05
C HIS A 95 6.56 -4.98 -3.64
N THR A 96 7.00 -6.24 -3.50
CA THR A 96 6.82 -6.97 -2.24
C THR A 96 7.84 -8.07 -2.00
N PRO A 97 8.33 -8.23 -0.76
CA PRO A 97 9.21 -9.36 -0.40
C PRO A 97 8.42 -10.67 -0.25
N GLY A 98 7.10 -10.63 -0.45
CA GLY A 98 6.18 -11.73 -0.20
C GLY A 98 5.45 -11.54 1.13
N GLY A 99 5.01 -12.64 1.73
CA GLY A 99 4.24 -12.63 2.97
C GLY A 99 3.42 -13.90 3.13
N LEU A 100 2.24 -13.77 3.70
CA LEU A 100 1.35 -14.89 3.96
C LEU A 100 0.86 -15.53 2.65
N VAL A 101 1.17 -16.82 2.46
CA VAL A 101 0.84 -17.57 1.24
C VAL A 101 -0.65 -17.58 0.95
N LEU A 102 -1.49 -17.79 1.97
CA LEU A 102 -2.95 -17.81 1.80
C LEU A 102 -3.50 -16.47 1.26
N ALA A 103 -2.98 -15.35 1.75
CA ALA A 103 -3.38 -14.02 1.28
C ALA A 103 -2.97 -13.82 -0.18
N ALA A 104 -1.75 -14.21 -0.54
CA ALA A 104 -1.27 -14.14 -1.93
C ALA A 104 -2.07 -15.04 -2.87
N GLU A 105 -2.41 -16.27 -2.44
CA GLU A 105 -3.23 -17.21 -3.21
C GLU A 105 -4.63 -16.65 -3.48
N GLN A 106 -5.27 -16.07 -2.47
CA GLN A 106 -6.60 -15.47 -2.62
C GLN A 106 -6.59 -14.32 -3.65
N ILE A 107 -5.58 -13.45 -3.58
CA ILE A 107 -5.41 -12.36 -4.54
C ILE A 107 -5.19 -12.94 -5.94
N ALA A 108 -4.24 -13.86 -6.10
CA ALA A 108 -3.92 -14.50 -7.37
C ALA A 108 -5.16 -15.15 -8.00
N LYS A 109 -5.93 -15.91 -7.21
CA LYS A 109 -7.18 -16.53 -7.67
C LYS A 109 -8.20 -15.49 -8.14
N ALA A 110 -8.40 -14.41 -7.38
CA ALA A 110 -9.34 -13.37 -7.77
C ALA A 110 -8.92 -12.63 -9.04
N LEU A 111 -7.61 -12.47 -9.28
CA LEU A 111 -7.08 -11.89 -10.52
C LEU A 111 -7.32 -12.82 -11.72
N VAL A 112 -7.05 -14.13 -11.57
CA VAL A 112 -7.33 -15.13 -12.63
C VAL A 112 -8.81 -15.21 -12.98
N GLU A 113 -9.70 -15.05 -11.99
CA GLU A 113 -11.16 -15.08 -12.20
C GLU A 113 -11.72 -13.79 -12.82
N HIS A 114 -10.92 -12.71 -12.86
CA HIS A 114 -11.34 -11.44 -13.46
C HIS A 114 -11.37 -11.56 -14.99
N LYS A 115 -12.41 -11.01 -15.63
CA LYS A 115 -12.60 -11.18 -17.08
C LYS A 115 -11.79 -10.19 -17.91
N GLY A 116 -11.66 -8.97 -17.42
CA GLY A 116 -10.87 -7.91 -18.05
C GLY A 116 -9.39 -8.23 -17.95
N LYS A 117 -8.60 -7.70 -18.87
CA LYS A 117 -7.15 -7.92 -18.91
C LYS A 117 -6.50 -7.51 -17.58
N VAL A 118 -5.68 -8.39 -17.02
CA VAL A 118 -4.85 -8.13 -15.84
C VAL A 118 -3.39 -7.91 -16.26
N THR A 119 -2.84 -6.76 -15.92
CA THR A 119 -1.40 -6.46 -16.09
C THR A 119 -0.76 -6.25 -14.73
N VAL A 120 0.34 -6.94 -14.43
CA VAL A 120 1.14 -6.71 -13.21
C VAL A 120 2.42 -5.98 -13.58
N PHE A 121 2.62 -4.80 -12.98
CA PHE A 121 3.85 -4.04 -13.04
C PHE A 121 4.72 -4.39 -11.83
N VAL A 122 5.91 -4.93 -12.05
CA VAL A 122 6.85 -5.29 -10.99
C VAL A 122 8.05 -4.35 -11.03
N PRO A 123 8.02 -3.20 -10.31
CA PRO A 123 9.22 -2.41 -10.14
C PRO A 123 10.19 -3.13 -9.21
N HIS A 124 11.39 -3.41 -9.71
CA HIS A 124 12.53 -4.01 -9.01
C HIS A 124 12.37 -5.46 -8.54
N TYR A 125 11.31 -5.81 -7.78
CA TYR A 125 11.10 -7.18 -7.31
C TYR A 125 9.66 -7.50 -6.86
N ALA A 126 9.27 -8.77 -7.06
CA ALA A 126 8.12 -9.42 -6.44
C ALA A 126 8.53 -10.84 -6.02
N MET A 127 8.70 -11.07 -4.73
CA MET A 127 9.27 -12.31 -4.18
C MET A 127 8.20 -13.19 -3.56
N SER A 128 8.43 -14.52 -3.55
CA SER A 128 7.59 -15.51 -2.88
C SER A 128 6.11 -15.37 -3.27
N GLY A 129 5.19 -15.05 -2.35
CA GLY A 129 3.78 -14.80 -2.64
C GLY A 129 3.54 -13.69 -3.68
N GLY A 130 4.43 -12.70 -3.80
CA GLY A 130 4.39 -11.72 -4.87
C GLY A 130 4.59 -12.35 -6.26
N THR A 131 5.45 -13.35 -6.38
CA THR A 131 5.65 -14.10 -7.63
C THR A 131 4.38 -14.83 -8.04
N LEU A 132 3.66 -15.42 -7.07
CA LEU A 132 2.38 -16.08 -7.32
C LEU A 132 1.33 -15.09 -7.87
N ILE A 133 1.25 -13.88 -7.29
CA ILE A 133 0.35 -12.82 -7.77
C ILE A 133 0.75 -12.36 -9.17
N ALA A 134 2.05 -12.17 -9.44
CA ALA A 134 2.52 -11.73 -10.76
C ALA A 134 2.18 -12.76 -11.85
N LEU A 135 2.37 -14.05 -11.57
CA LEU A 135 2.08 -15.14 -12.51
C LEU A 135 0.58 -15.38 -12.75
N ALA A 136 -0.30 -14.77 -11.96
CA ALA A 136 -1.75 -14.80 -12.16
C ALA A 136 -2.24 -13.80 -13.23
N ALA A 137 -1.38 -12.90 -13.71
CA ALA A 137 -1.73 -11.88 -14.68
C ALA A 137 -1.60 -12.37 -16.13
N ASP A 138 -2.29 -11.68 -17.04
CA ASP A 138 -2.14 -11.90 -18.49
C ASP A 138 -0.81 -11.33 -19.02
N GLU A 139 -0.32 -10.26 -18.39
CA GLU A 139 0.92 -9.59 -18.77
C GLU A 139 1.70 -9.15 -17.53
N ILE A 140 3.02 -9.35 -17.56
CA ILE A 140 3.94 -8.85 -16.55
C ILE A 140 4.86 -7.82 -17.22
N VAL A 141 4.89 -6.61 -16.66
CA VAL A 141 5.78 -5.53 -17.08
C VAL A 141 6.83 -5.30 -16.00
N MET A 142 8.10 -5.34 -16.37
CA MET A 142 9.26 -5.12 -15.49
C MET A 142 10.16 -4.01 -16.05
N ASP A 143 11.00 -3.43 -15.20
CA ASP A 143 12.09 -2.53 -15.56
C ASP A 143 13.32 -3.24 -16.14
#